data_AF-A0A3C0KR65-F1
#
_entry.id   AF-A0A3C0KR65-F1
#
_cell.length_a   1.000
_cell.length_b   1.000
_cell.length_c   1.000
_cell.angle_alpha   90.00
_cell.angle_beta   90.00
_cell.angle_gamma   90.00
#
_symmetry.space_group_name_H-M   'P 1'
#
loop_
_entity.id
_entity.type
_entity.pdbx_description
1 polymer ?
#
loop_
_entity_poly.entity_id
_entity_poly.type
_entity_poly.pdbx_seq_one_letter_code
_entity_poly.pdbx_strand_id
1 'polypeptide(L)'
;MRKTICASVIVLICMSSFALADTLKVINQRNEYGGTTNEITLSPTERSYEDGVETSRFHYDSNGKILKKEDFYTNQKQRETGAANIINYYDNNGKMVKKEEFYTDQKQRETGVVNTTYYIGSNGKKVKVEEFYADQKQQKDGIEASRFYYDGTGKMVKREDFYPERRQRDINDFRCLKSIGGKTPLRLQFVFNTDKPDVGYVIYKNGSGPIAVKMIKEREVRRVKGGGPSEYEAQWEEITSDGTGGKYNVVSQGARISEFRYIRKKDGKQFKFEEDVESITEKGCKWNEK
;
A
#
# COMPACT_ATOMS: atom_id res chain seq x y z
N MET A 1 48.82 -72.12 -15.20
CA MET A 1 48.62 -70.69 -15.53
C MET A 1 47.14 -70.33 -15.36
N ARG A 2 46.76 -69.76 -14.21
CA ARG A 2 45.40 -69.29 -13.94
C ARG A 2 45.29 -67.86 -14.48
N LYS A 3 44.36 -67.62 -15.41
CA LYS A 3 44.05 -66.27 -15.94
C LYS A 3 43.04 -65.61 -15.02
N THR A 4 43.45 -64.53 -14.36
CA THR A 4 42.60 -63.65 -13.55
C THR A 4 41.74 -62.81 -14.50
N ILE A 5 40.42 -62.97 -14.45
CA ILE A 5 39.47 -62.11 -15.16
C ILE A 5 39.20 -60.90 -14.24
N CYS A 6 39.71 -59.73 -14.62
CA CYS A 6 39.35 -58.46 -13.98
C CYS A 6 37.93 -58.08 -14.43
N ALA A 7 36.97 -58.18 -13.53
CA ALA A 7 35.64 -57.59 -13.70
C ALA A 7 35.77 -56.07 -13.54
N SER A 8 35.68 -55.34 -14.66
CA SER A 8 35.58 -53.88 -14.64
C SER A 8 34.13 -53.51 -14.34
N VAL A 9 33.86 -53.11 -13.11
CA VAL A 9 32.57 -52.53 -12.73
C VAL A 9 32.51 -51.12 -13.31
N ILE A 10 31.81 -50.97 -14.44
CA ILE A 10 31.42 -49.67 -14.96
C ILE A 10 30.28 -49.19 -14.07
N VAL A 11 30.61 -48.34 -13.08
CA VAL A 11 29.61 -47.58 -12.34
C VAL A 11 29.08 -46.50 -13.28
N LEU A 12 27.95 -46.78 -13.92
CA LEU A 12 27.19 -45.78 -14.66
C LEU A 12 26.56 -44.84 -13.62
N ILE A 13 27.26 -43.76 -13.29
CA ILE A 13 26.68 -42.66 -12.51
C ILE A 13 25.69 -41.97 -13.44
N CYS A 14 24.43 -42.38 -13.38
CA CYS A 14 23.32 -41.59 -13.90
C CYS A 14 23.27 -40.29 -13.11
N MET A 15 24.02 -39.28 -13.58
CA MET A 15 23.75 -37.89 -13.23
C MET A 15 22.41 -37.56 -13.88
N SER A 16 21.34 -37.79 -13.12
CA SER A 16 20.04 -37.18 -13.39
C SER A 16 20.27 -35.68 -13.33
N SER A 17 20.50 -35.11 -14.50
CA SER A 17 20.42 -33.67 -14.69
C SER A 17 18.95 -33.36 -14.43
N PHE A 18 18.64 -32.89 -13.23
CA PHE A 18 17.33 -32.30 -12.96
C PHE A 18 17.24 -31.07 -13.87
N ALA A 19 16.70 -31.26 -15.08
CA ALA A 19 16.31 -30.15 -15.91
C ALA A 19 15.21 -29.42 -15.12
N LEU A 20 15.57 -28.27 -14.55
CA LEU A 20 14.61 -27.36 -13.94
C LEU A 20 13.76 -26.82 -15.10
N ALA A 21 12.62 -27.45 -15.33
CA ALA A 21 11.66 -27.05 -16.34
C ALA A 21 10.66 -26.04 -15.75
N ASP A 22 10.22 -25.10 -16.58
CA ASP A 22 9.13 -24.19 -16.23
C ASP A 22 7.91 -24.97 -15.76
N THR A 23 7.29 -24.46 -14.70
CA THR A 23 6.07 -25.07 -14.17
C THR A 23 4.87 -24.25 -14.64
N LEU A 24 4.06 -24.83 -15.55
CA LEU A 24 2.79 -24.27 -15.97
C LEU A 24 1.65 -24.83 -15.12
N LYS A 25 0.83 -23.93 -14.56
CA LYS A 25 -0.34 -24.27 -13.76
C LYS A 25 -1.55 -23.45 -14.21
N VAL A 26 -2.65 -24.12 -14.53
CA VAL A 26 -3.95 -23.44 -14.68
C VAL A 26 -4.47 -23.14 -13.27
N ILE A 27 -4.57 -21.85 -12.94
CA ILE A 27 -4.99 -21.39 -11.60
C ILE A 27 -6.46 -20.93 -11.58
N ASN A 28 -7.05 -20.67 -12.74
CA ASN A 28 -8.48 -20.41 -12.89
C ASN A 28 -8.99 -20.90 -14.26
N GLN A 29 -10.10 -21.64 -14.29
CA GLN A 29 -10.73 -22.11 -15.53
C GLN A 29 -11.75 -21.12 -16.12
N ARG A 30 -12.22 -20.16 -15.32
CA ARG A 30 -13.17 -19.11 -15.74
C ARG A 30 -12.86 -17.81 -15.00
N ASN A 31 -11.97 -17.01 -15.58
CA ASN A 31 -11.56 -15.71 -15.06
C ASN A 31 -12.61 -14.61 -15.38
N GLU A 32 -12.29 -13.37 -15.01
CA GLU A 32 -13.14 -12.19 -15.24
C GLU A 32 -13.39 -11.88 -16.73
N TYR A 33 -12.61 -12.48 -17.64
CA TYR A 33 -12.76 -12.35 -19.10
C TYR A 33 -13.45 -13.57 -19.73
N GLY A 34 -13.93 -14.52 -18.92
CA GLY A 34 -14.59 -15.74 -19.36
C GLY A 34 -13.66 -16.81 -19.96
N GLY A 35 -12.34 -16.63 -19.87
CA GLY A 35 -11.34 -17.62 -20.28
C GLY A 35 -10.56 -18.18 -19.09
N THR A 36 -9.33 -18.64 -19.33
CA THR A 36 -8.47 -19.24 -18.28
C THR A 36 -7.43 -18.27 -17.75
N THR A 37 -6.94 -18.53 -16.54
CA THR A 37 -5.73 -17.91 -16.01
C THR A 37 -4.68 -18.98 -15.78
N ASN A 38 -3.50 -18.78 -16.37
CA ASN A 38 -2.35 -19.66 -16.24
C ASN A 38 -1.24 -18.94 -15.48
N GLU A 39 -0.56 -19.65 -14.60
CA GLU A 39 0.65 -19.22 -13.92
C GLU A 39 1.83 -20.03 -14.44
N ILE A 40 2.93 -19.35 -14.76
CA ILE A 40 4.19 -19.95 -15.17
C ILE A 40 5.25 -19.51 -14.17
N THR A 41 5.83 -20.45 -13.44
CA THR A 41 7.05 -20.22 -12.67
C THR A 41 8.23 -20.52 -13.57
N LEU A 42 9.07 -19.50 -13.78
CA LEU A 42 10.17 -19.54 -14.73
C LEU A 42 11.42 -20.14 -14.08
N SER A 43 12.09 -21.00 -14.82
CA SER A 43 13.37 -21.57 -14.43
C SER A 43 14.51 -20.57 -14.57
N PRO A 44 15.55 -20.62 -13.70
CA PRO A 44 16.72 -19.75 -13.79
C PRO A 44 17.49 -19.77 -15.12
N THR A 45 17.23 -20.77 -15.97
CA THR A 45 17.90 -20.95 -17.26
C THR A 45 17.19 -20.26 -18.43
N GLU A 46 16.02 -19.65 -18.20
CA GLU A 46 15.23 -19.00 -19.25
C GLU A 46 15.56 -17.50 -19.39
N ARG A 47 15.53 -16.99 -20.62
CA ARG A 47 15.82 -15.56 -20.92
C ARG A 47 14.95 -14.61 -20.09
N SER A 48 13.67 -14.93 -19.89
CA SER A 48 12.77 -14.08 -19.08
C SER A 48 13.16 -14.05 -17.61
N TYR A 49 13.75 -15.13 -17.09
CA TYR A 49 14.32 -15.16 -15.74
C TYR A 49 15.62 -14.36 -15.67
N GLU A 50 16.46 -14.41 -16.71
CA GLU A 50 17.63 -13.54 -16.85
C GLU A 50 17.24 -12.04 -16.88
N ASP A 51 16.09 -11.71 -17.46
CA ASP A 51 15.49 -10.36 -17.40
C ASP A 51 14.93 -10.01 -16.00
N GLY A 52 14.91 -10.99 -15.10
CA GLY A 52 14.56 -10.85 -13.70
C GLY A 52 13.12 -11.23 -13.35
N VAL A 53 12.38 -11.90 -14.23
CA VAL A 53 11.01 -12.37 -13.98
C VAL A 53 11.03 -13.75 -13.34
N GLU A 54 10.43 -13.89 -12.16
CA GLU A 54 10.32 -15.16 -11.44
C GLU A 54 9.03 -15.91 -11.80
N THR A 55 7.93 -15.19 -11.94
CA THR A 55 6.62 -15.78 -12.22
C THR A 55 5.83 -14.86 -13.14
N SER A 56 5.12 -15.44 -14.09
CA SER A 56 4.18 -14.74 -14.95
C SER A 56 2.78 -15.34 -14.84
N ARG A 57 1.77 -14.49 -14.72
CA ARG A 57 0.35 -14.89 -14.82
C ARG A 57 -0.25 -14.34 -16.09
N PHE A 58 -0.94 -15.19 -16.84
CA PHE A 58 -1.57 -14.86 -18.11
C PHE A 58 -3.07 -15.07 -17.99
N HIS A 59 -3.85 -14.04 -18.30
CA HIS A 59 -5.31 -14.11 -18.33
C HIS A 59 -5.77 -14.07 -19.77
N TYR A 60 -6.46 -15.13 -20.16
CA TYR A 60 -6.99 -15.34 -21.50
C TYR A 60 -8.48 -15.03 -21.54
N ASP A 61 -8.96 -14.58 -22.68
CA ASP A 61 -10.40 -14.57 -23.01
C ASP A 61 -10.88 -15.98 -23.41
N SER A 62 -12.18 -16.09 -23.68
CA SER A 62 -12.80 -17.34 -24.14
C SER A 62 -12.26 -17.88 -25.48
N ASN A 63 -11.56 -17.05 -26.27
CA ASN A 63 -10.95 -17.40 -27.55
C ASN A 63 -9.44 -17.71 -27.40
N GLY A 64 -8.89 -17.70 -26.19
CA GLY A 64 -7.47 -17.94 -25.93
C GLY A 64 -6.56 -16.74 -26.22
N LYS A 65 -7.10 -15.52 -26.35
CA LYS A 65 -6.30 -14.30 -26.50
C LYS A 65 -5.90 -13.76 -25.13
N ILE A 66 -4.64 -13.34 -24.98
CA ILE A 66 -4.14 -12.72 -23.75
C ILE A 66 -4.73 -11.31 -23.63
N LEU A 67 -5.42 -11.03 -22.53
CA LEU A 67 -5.92 -9.69 -22.21
C LEU A 67 -5.14 -9.01 -21.08
N LYS A 68 -4.53 -9.80 -20.19
CA LYS A 68 -3.73 -9.31 -19.06
C LYS A 68 -2.56 -10.24 -18.78
N LYS A 69 -1.37 -9.67 -18.57
CA LYS A 69 -0.16 -10.38 -18.11
C LYS A 69 0.38 -9.71 -16.86
N GLU A 70 0.61 -10.47 -15.81
CA GLU A 70 1.26 -10.01 -14.57
C GLU A 70 2.64 -10.65 -14.46
N ASP A 71 3.69 -9.84 -14.36
CA ASP A 71 5.07 -10.29 -14.18
C ASP A 71 5.54 -9.94 -12.77
N PHE A 72 5.98 -10.94 -12.02
CA PHE A 72 6.52 -10.82 -10.68
C PHE A 72 8.04 -10.96 -10.74
N TYR A 73 8.74 -9.94 -10.24
CA TYR A 73 10.19 -9.86 -10.38
C TYR A 73 10.93 -10.52 -9.22
N THR A 74 12.10 -11.08 -9.52
CA THR A 74 13.04 -11.59 -8.53
C THR A 74 13.49 -10.49 -7.59
N ASN A 75 13.89 -10.85 -6.37
CA ASN A 75 14.43 -9.90 -5.40
C ASN A 75 15.60 -9.07 -5.94
N GLN A 76 16.43 -9.63 -6.84
CA GLN A 76 17.53 -8.91 -7.48
C GLN A 76 16.99 -7.80 -8.37
N LYS A 77 16.08 -8.13 -9.29
CA LYS A 77 15.48 -7.15 -10.22
C LYS A 77 14.69 -6.07 -9.51
N GLN A 78 14.01 -6.43 -8.41
CA GLN A 78 13.33 -5.48 -7.54
C GLN A 78 14.28 -4.47 -6.90
N ARG A 79 15.48 -4.89 -6.48
CA ARG A 79 16.51 -3.99 -5.92
C ARG A 79 17.11 -3.06 -6.98
N GLU A 80 17.28 -3.56 -8.21
CA GLU A 80 17.84 -2.79 -9.32
C GLU A 80 16.87 -1.73 -9.84
N THR A 81 15.60 -2.09 -10.02
CA THR A 81 14.61 -1.23 -10.70
C THR A 81 13.66 -0.53 -9.72
N GLY A 82 13.47 -1.09 -8.53
CA GLY A 82 12.43 -0.69 -7.59
C GLY A 82 11.02 -1.20 -7.94
N ALA A 83 10.82 -1.85 -9.08
CA ALA A 83 9.53 -2.42 -9.47
C ALA A 83 9.34 -3.80 -8.83
N ALA A 84 8.25 -3.98 -8.08
CA ALA A 84 7.87 -5.25 -7.46
C ALA A 84 7.21 -6.18 -8.48
N ASN A 85 6.23 -5.66 -9.23
CA ASN A 85 5.53 -6.37 -10.29
C ASN A 85 5.00 -5.40 -11.36
N ILE A 86 4.77 -5.94 -12.55
CA ILE A 86 4.21 -5.20 -13.68
C ILE A 86 2.96 -5.92 -14.19
N ILE A 87 1.93 -5.15 -14.53
CA ILE A 87 0.73 -5.66 -15.17
C ILE A 87 0.57 -5.01 -16.53
N ASN A 88 0.57 -5.81 -17.59
CA ASN A 88 0.31 -5.36 -18.96
C ASN A 88 -1.09 -5.77 -19.38
N TYR A 89 -1.83 -4.85 -20.02
CA TYR A 89 -3.15 -5.09 -20.58
C TYR A 89 -3.09 -4.94 -22.10
N TYR A 90 -3.79 -5.83 -22.79
CA TYR A 90 -3.77 -5.94 -24.24
C TYR A 90 -5.18 -5.75 -24.81
N ASP A 91 -5.25 -5.15 -26.00
CA ASP A 91 -6.48 -5.14 -26.79
C ASP A 91 -6.71 -6.47 -27.52
N ASN A 92 -7.84 -6.56 -28.22
CA ASN A 92 -8.24 -7.75 -28.98
C ASN A 92 -7.28 -8.11 -30.14
N ASN A 93 -6.36 -7.20 -30.51
CA ASN A 93 -5.34 -7.41 -31.52
C ASN A 93 -3.98 -7.79 -30.90
N GLY A 94 -3.93 -7.98 -29.59
CA GLY A 94 -2.70 -8.33 -28.85
C GLY A 94 -1.79 -7.14 -28.63
N LYS A 95 -2.26 -5.91 -28.86
CA LYS A 95 -1.45 -4.71 -28.65
C LYS A 95 -1.60 -4.21 -27.21
N MET A 96 -0.49 -3.89 -26.58
CA MET A 96 -0.49 -3.30 -25.23
C MET A 96 -1.16 -1.92 -25.24
N VAL A 97 -2.18 -1.75 -24.39
CA VAL A 97 -2.96 -0.51 -24.25
C VAL A 97 -2.79 0.14 -22.88
N LYS A 98 -2.39 -0.63 -21.86
CA LYS A 98 -2.16 -0.14 -20.50
C LYS A 98 -1.08 -0.96 -19.81
N LYS A 99 -0.26 -0.31 -19.00
CA LYS A 99 0.77 -0.92 -18.15
C LYS A 99 0.65 -0.36 -16.75
N GLU A 100 0.71 -1.19 -15.73
CA GLU A 100 0.79 -0.79 -14.32
C GLU A 100 2.11 -1.28 -13.74
N GLU A 101 2.87 -0.40 -13.11
CA GLU A 101 4.10 -0.72 -12.39
C GLU A 101 3.89 -0.45 -10.91
N PHE A 102 4.07 -1.46 -10.07
CA PHE A 102 3.97 -1.34 -8.62
C PHE A 102 5.36 -1.34 -8.02
N TYR A 103 5.62 -0.42 -7.09
CA TYR A 103 6.96 -0.21 -6.55
C TYR A 103 7.14 -0.87 -5.17
N THR A 104 8.37 -1.28 -4.87
CA THR A 104 8.75 -1.83 -3.57
C THR A 104 8.69 -0.77 -2.47
N ASP A 105 8.50 -1.17 -1.21
CA ASP A 105 8.50 -0.26 -0.05
C ASP A 105 9.73 0.66 -0.03
N GLN A 106 10.89 0.15 -0.46
CA GLN A 106 12.11 0.95 -0.56
C GLN A 106 11.96 2.08 -1.58
N LYS A 107 11.53 1.75 -2.81
CA LYS A 107 11.33 2.72 -3.87
C LYS A 107 10.23 3.73 -3.54
N GLN A 108 9.18 3.28 -2.86
CA GLN A 108 8.12 4.15 -2.34
C GLN A 108 8.66 5.16 -1.31
N ARG A 109 9.52 4.74 -0.38
CA ARG A 109 10.16 5.68 0.57
C ARG A 109 11.09 6.69 -0.11
N GLU A 110 11.77 6.27 -1.17
CA GLU A 110 12.71 7.13 -1.93
C GLU A 110 11.98 8.18 -2.79
N THR A 111 10.91 7.78 -3.48
CA THR A 111 10.25 8.62 -4.50
C THR A 111 8.90 9.18 -4.06
N GLY A 112 8.26 8.51 -3.11
CA GLY A 112 6.88 8.72 -2.70
C GLY A 112 5.84 8.15 -3.67
N VAL A 113 6.23 7.45 -4.74
CA VAL A 113 5.29 6.87 -5.73
C VAL A 113 5.00 5.42 -5.37
N VAL A 114 3.73 5.06 -5.21
CA VAL A 114 3.25 3.70 -4.91
C VAL A 114 3.18 2.86 -6.18
N ASN A 115 2.53 3.40 -7.22
CA ASN A 115 2.42 2.76 -8.51
C ASN A 115 2.26 3.80 -9.62
N THR A 116 2.62 3.39 -10.83
CA THR A 116 2.47 4.18 -12.05
C THR A 116 1.64 3.42 -13.07
N THR A 117 0.62 4.05 -13.62
CA THR A 117 -0.21 3.53 -14.69
C THR A 117 0.07 4.27 -15.99
N TYR A 118 0.51 3.56 -17.02
CA TYR A 118 0.74 4.07 -18.36
C TYR A 118 -0.42 3.66 -19.27
N TYR A 119 -0.93 4.60 -20.05
CA TYR A 119 -1.90 4.37 -21.12
C TYR A 119 -1.21 4.59 -22.45
N ILE A 120 -1.32 3.61 -23.34
CA ILE A 120 -0.57 3.53 -24.59
C ILE A 120 -1.52 3.76 -25.76
N GLY A 121 -1.17 4.71 -26.63
CA GLY A 121 -1.95 5.05 -27.81
C GLY A 121 -1.78 4.07 -28.97
N SER A 122 -2.56 4.27 -30.03
CA SER A 122 -2.52 3.48 -31.27
C SER A 122 -1.17 3.50 -32.01
N ASN A 123 -0.29 4.45 -31.70
CA ASN A 123 1.09 4.52 -32.20
C ASN A 123 2.13 3.84 -31.30
N GLY A 124 1.71 3.23 -30.18
CA GLY A 124 2.61 2.57 -29.22
C GLY A 124 3.31 3.52 -28.24
N LYS A 125 3.04 4.82 -28.32
CA LYS A 125 3.58 5.81 -27.37
C LYS A 125 2.61 6.02 -26.21
N LYS A 126 3.16 6.42 -25.06
CA LYS A 126 2.36 6.85 -23.92
C LYS A 126 1.52 8.08 -24.30
N VAL A 127 0.24 8.05 -23.95
CA VAL A 127 -0.69 9.18 -24.12
C VAL A 127 -1.14 9.75 -22.78
N LYS A 128 -1.13 8.93 -21.72
CA LYS A 128 -1.40 9.34 -20.35
C LYS A 128 -0.55 8.51 -19.39
N VAL A 129 -0.04 9.13 -18.34
CA VAL A 129 0.60 8.47 -17.19
C VAL A 129 -0.09 8.94 -15.93
N GLU A 130 -0.42 8.03 -15.03
CA GLU A 130 -1.00 8.33 -13.73
C GLU A 130 -0.05 7.81 -12.65
N GLU A 131 0.44 8.69 -11.79
CA GLU A 131 1.25 8.33 -10.62
C GLU A 131 0.38 8.47 -9.39
N PHE A 132 0.39 7.46 -8.51
CA PHE A 132 -0.26 7.52 -7.20
C PHE A 132 0.80 7.60 -6.12
N TYR A 133 0.61 8.49 -5.15
CA TYR A 133 1.61 8.77 -4.15
C TYR A 133 1.28 8.13 -2.81
N ALA A 134 2.31 7.75 -2.07
CA ALA A 134 2.19 7.24 -0.71
C ALA A 134 1.82 8.38 0.25
N ASP A 135 1.14 8.06 1.35
CA ASP A 135 0.65 9.02 2.34
C ASP A 135 1.72 10.02 2.79
N GLN A 136 2.98 9.61 2.92
CA GLN A 136 4.08 10.51 3.27
C GLN A 136 4.28 11.65 2.26
N LYS A 137 4.15 11.37 0.97
CA LYS A 137 4.22 12.39 -0.09
C LYS A 137 2.91 13.17 -0.21
N GLN A 138 1.77 12.53 0.03
CA GLN A 138 0.49 13.24 0.15
C GLN A 138 0.49 14.22 1.34
N GLN A 139 1.18 13.88 2.43
CA GLN A 139 1.35 14.74 3.61
C GLN A 139 2.26 15.93 3.28
N LYS A 140 3.38 15.69 2.58
CA LYS A 140 4.36 16.73 2.23
C LYS A 140 3.90 17.68 1.13
N ASP A 141 3.43 17.14 0.01
CA ASP A 141 3.15 17.91 -1.21
C ASP A 141 1.64 18.14 -1.43
N GLY A 142 0.78 17.46 -0.65
CA GLY A 142 -0.67 17.55 -0.77
C GLY A 142 -1.29 16.65 -1.86
N ILE A 143 -0.47 16.08 -2.74
CA ILE A 143 -0.91 15.43 -3.97
C ILE A 143 -1.13 13.94 -3.72
N GLU A 144 -2.33 13.44 -4.00
CA GLU A 144 -2.69 12.01 -3.99
C GLU A 144 -2.26 11.32 -5.27
N ALA A 145 -2.50 11.97 -6.41
CA ALA A 145 -2.12 11.44 -7.71
C ALA A 145 -1.76 12.56 -8.69
N SER A 146 -0.92 12.27 -9.67
CA SER A 146 -0.65 13.16 -10.80
C SER A 146 -1.03 12.46 -12.09
N ARG A 147 -1.70 13.15 -13.00
CA ARG A 147 -1.93 12.70 -14.38
C ARG A 147 -1.12 13.55 -15.34
N PHE A 148 -0.32 12.90 -16.16
CA PHE A 148 0.51 13.51 -17.20
C PHE A 148 -0.03 13.09 -18.55
N TYR A 149 -0.29 14.05 -19.44
CA TYR A 149 -0.77 13.80 -20.80
C TYR A 149 0.32 14.12 -21.80
N TYR A 150 0.36 13.33 -22.87
CA TYR A 150 1.41 13.38 -23.87
C TYR A 150 0.79 13.51 -25.27
N ASP A 151 1.47 14.23 -26.15
CA ASP A 151 1.10 14.30 -27.57
C ASP A 151 1.54 13.05 -28.36
N GLY A 152 1.19 13.02 -29.65
CA GLY A 152 1.57 11.93 -30.55
C GLY A 152 3.08 11.79 -30.80
N THR A 153 3.89 12.77 -30.39
CA THR A 153 5.35 12.68 -30.44
C THR A 153 5.93 12.05 -29.17
N GLY A 154 5.18 12.06 -28.07
CA GLY A 154 5.59 11.60 -26.74
C GLY A 154 6.04 12.74 -25.82
N LYS A 155 5.81 14.00 -26.20
CA LYS A 155 6.11 15.17 -25.37
C LYS A 155 4.97 15.40 -24.38
N MET A 156 5.31 15.68 -23.12
CA MET A 156 4.32 16.04 -22.10
C MET A 156 3.69 17.39 -22.47
N VAL A 157 2.35 17.42 -22.55
CA VAL A 157 1.58 18.62 -22.92
C VAL A 157 0.72 19.15 -21.78
N LYS A 158 0.38 18.31 -20.80
CA LYS A 158 -0.44 18.72 -19.66
C LYS A 158 -0.11 17.87 -18.44
N ARG A 159 -0.16 18.49 -17.27
CA ARG A 159 -0.12 17.84 -15.97
C ARG A 159 -1.34 18.27 -15.17
N GLU A 160 -1.98 17.33 -14.50
CA GLU A 160 -3.07 17.55 -13.55
C GLU A 160 -2.67 16.90 -12.23
N ASP A 161 -2.61 17.69 -11.17
CA ASP A 161 -2.39 17.17 -9.83
C ASP A 161 -3.74 17.00 -9.13
N PHE A 162 -3.97 15.80 -8.62
CA PHE A 162 -5.15 15.40 -7.88
C PHE A 162 -4.79 15.43 -6.41
N TYR A 163 -5.52 16.27 -5.71
CA TYR A 163 -5.49 16.36 -4.27
C TYR A 163 -6.65 15.49 -3.78
N PRO A 164 -6.49 14.78 -2.64
CA PRO A 164 -7.62 14.10 -2.06
C PRO A 164 -8.75 15.12 -1.85
N GLU A 165 -10.01 14.74 -2.10
CA GLU A 165 -11.20 15.62 -2.02
C GLU A 165 -11.39 16.32 -0.66
N ARG A 166 -10.47 16.08 0.29
CA ARG A 166 -10.28 16.86 1.50
C ARG A 166 -8.94 17.56 1.44
N ARG A 167 -8.92 18.80 0.91
CA ARG A 167 -8.09 19.94 1.37
C ARG A 167 -8.31 21.18 0.51
N GLN A 168 -9.52 21.74 0.56
CA GLN A 168 -9.62 23.20 0.54
C GLN A 168 -9.19 23.66 1.94
N ARG A 169 -7.87 23.84 2.11
CA ARG A 169 -7.21 24.63 3.16
C ARG A 169 -8.05 24.85 4.43
N ASP A 170 -8.25 23.80 5.20
CA ASP A 170 -8.35 23.89 6.65
C ASP A 170 -7.49 22.76 7.24
N ILE A 171 -6.49 23.22 7.97
CA ILE A 171 -5.67 22.54 8.96
C ILE A 171 -6.55 21.54 9.75
N ASN A 172 -6.00 20.36 10.08
CA ASN A 172 -6.46 19.34 11.07
C ASN A 172 -7.01 18.04 10.46
N ASP A 173 -6.18 16.99 10.38
CA ASP A 173 -6.68 15.62 10.41
C ASP A 173 -7.30 15.39 11.80
N PHE A 174 -8.63 15.26 11.89
CA PHE A 174 -9.30 15.15 13.18
C PHE A 174 -10.27 13.98 13.26
N ARG A 175 -10.59 13.58 14.51
CA ARG A 175 -11.59 12.55 14.83
C ARG A 175 -12.56 13.09 15.86
N CYS A 176 -13.84 13.04 15.52
CA CYS A 176 -14.90 13.19 16.52
C CYS A 176 -15.10 11.84 17.19
N LEU A 177 -14.92 11.80 18.51
CA LEU A 177 -14.89 10.56 19.27
C LEU A 177 -15.88 10.64 20.42
N LYS A 178 -16.59 9.54 20.68
CA LYS A 178 -17.47 9.38 21.84
C LYS A 178 -17.08 8.17 22.65
N SER A 179 -17.09 8.29 23.98
CA SER A 179 -16.72 7.17 24.86
C SER A 179 -17.82 6.13 24.89
N ILE A 180 -17.46 4.85 24.88
CA ILE A 180 -18.38 3.73 24.99
C ILE A 180 -18.52 3.24 26.44
N GLY A 181 -19.69 2.66 26.78
CA GLY A 181 -19.93 1.99 28.05
C GLY A 181 -20.40 2.86 29.23
N GLY A 182 -20.71 4.14 29.01
CA GLY A 182 -21.27 5.04 30.04
C GLY A 182 -22.66 5.58 29.68
N LYS A 183 -23.48 5.92 30.69
CA LYS A 183 -24.81 6.56 30.49
C LYS A 183 -24.70 7.91 29.78
N THR A 184 -23.64 8.66 30.07
CA THR A 184 -23.33 9.95 29.43
C THR A 184 -21.97 9.84 28.76
N PRO A 185 -21.91 9.76 27.42
CA PRO A 185 -20.64 9.60 26.72
C PRO A 185 -19.81 10.88 26.78
N LEU A 186 -18.53 10.75 27.14
CA LEU A 186 -17.53 11.78 26.93
C LEU A 186 -17.33 11.96 25.43
N ARG A 187 -17.20 13.20 24.98
CA ARG A 187 -16.93 13.52 23.58
C ARG A 187 -15.71 14.40 23.45
N LEU A 188 -14.87 14.07 22.48
CA LEU A 188 -13.66 14.82 22.19
C LEU A 188 -13.38 14.89 20.68
N GLN A 189 -12.69 15.94 20.27
CA GLN A 189 -12.11 16.12 18.95
C GLN A 189 -10.62 15.89 19.14
N PHE A 190 -10.09 14.79 18.61
CA PHE A 190 -8.66 14.61 18.57
C PHE A 190 -8.14 15.13 17.25
N VAL A 191 -7.14 16.00 17.29
CA VAL A 191 -6.56 16.62 16.11
C VAL A 191 -5.10 16.20 15.98
N PHE A 192 -4.80 15.51 14.88
CA PHE A 192 -3.46 15.17 14.43
C PHE A 192 -2.90 16.32 13.61
N ASN A 193 -1.71 16.81 13.97
CA ASN A 193 -1.03 17.83 13.19
C ASN A 193 -0.38 17.19 11.96
N THR A 194 -0.71 17.68 10.77
CA THR A 194 -0.21 17.11 9.49
C THR A 194 1.23 17.50 9.20
N ASP A 195 1.71 18.64 9.70
CA ASP A 195 3.06 19.15 9.43
C ASP A 195 4.08 18.60 10.45
N LYS A 196 3.59 18.26 11.65
CA LYS A 196 4.36 17.73 12.76
C LYS A 196 3.61 16.50 13.32
N PRO A 197 3.82 15.31 12.75
CA PRO A 197 3.00 14.13 13.04
C PRO A 197 3.14 13.64 14.48
N ASP A 198 4.12 14.12 15.24
CA ASP A 198 4.31 13.81 16.66
C ASP A 198 3.60 14.79 17.60
N VAL A 199 2.85 15.78 17.10
CA VAL A 199 2.08 16.72 17.92
C VAL A 199 0.63 16.82 17.48
N GLY A 200 -0.22 17.27 18.38
CA GLY A 200 -1.63 17.48 18.11
C GLY A 200 -2.29 18.23 19.25
N TYR A 201 -3.62 18.23 19.25
CA TYR A 201 -4.38 18.68 20.40
C TYR A 201 -5.71 17.95 20.51
N VAL A 202 -6.28 17.97 21.71
CA VAL A 202 -7.60 17.42 21.99
C VAL A 202 -8.52 18.52 22.50
N ILE A 203 -9.76 18.53 22.01
CA ILE A 203 -10.82 19.43 22.50
C ILE A 203 -11.95 18.57 23.06
N TYR A 204 -12.27 18.74 24.33
CA TYR A 204 -13.44 18.08 24.93
C TYR A 204 -14.69 18.94 24.74
N LYS A 205 -15.86 18.32 24.47
CA LYS A 205 -17.14 19.04 24.25
C LYS A 205 -17.48 20.06 25.34
N ASN A 206 -17.13 19.77 26.60
CA ASN A 206 -17.35 20.65 27.75
C ASN A 206 -16.01 21.12 28.38
N GLY A 207 -14.92 21.08 27.60
CA GLY A 207 -13.60 21.49 28.05
C GLY A 207 -13.42 23.01 28.05
N SER A 208 -12.41 23.48 28.78
CA SER A 208 -12.02 24.90 28.84
C SER A 208 -11.25 25.37 27.60
N GLY A 209 -10.79 24.46 26.75
CA GLY A 209 -10.07 24.77 25.52
C GLY A 209 -9.28 23.57 24.98
N PRO A 210 -8.51 23.74 23.90
CA PRO A 210 -7.60 22.72 23.38
C PRO A 210 -6.50 22.36 24.40
N ILE A 211 -6.24 21.07 24.55
CA ILE A 211 -5.12 20.54 25.33
C ILE A 211 -4.10 19.98 24.35
N ALA A 212 -2.87 20.46 24.40
CA ALA A 212 -1.81 19.96 23.54
C ALA A 212 -1.52 18.49 23.84
N VAL A 213 -1.26 17.69 22.80
CA VAL A 213 -0.81 16.30 22.93
C VAL A 213 0.47 16.08 22.16
N LYS A 214 1.32 15.19 22.66
CA LYS A 214 2.54 14.76 21.97
C LYS A 214 2.60 13.25 21.86
N MET A 215 2.97 12.73 20.70
CA MET A 215 3.28 11.32 20.52
C MET A 215 4.59 11.00 21.22
N ILE A 216 4.54 10.05 22.14
CA ILE A 216 5.70 9.63 22.94
C ILE A 216 6.27 8.29 22.46
N LYS A 217 5.50 7.53 21.69
CA LYS A 217 5.91 6.22 21.18
C LYS A 217 5.04 5.81 19.99
N GLU A 218 5.65 5.12 19.03
CA GLU A 218 4.96 4.43 17.95
C GLU A 218 5.62 3.07 17.72
N ARG A 219 4.84 2.05 17.36
CA ARG A 219 5.35 0.75 16.91
C ARG A 219 4.44 0.12 15.88
N GLU A 220 5.04 -0.59 14.93
CA GLU A 220 4.31 -1.50 14.04
C GLU A 220 3.89 -2.74 14.84
N VAL A 221 2.57 -3.01 14.89
CA VAL A 221 2.00 -4.16 15.60
C VAL A 221 1.66 -5.32 14.66
N ARG A 222 1.35 -5.03 13.39
CA ARG A 222 1.10 -6.07 12.39
C ARG A 222 1.49 -5.62 10.98
N ARG A 223 2.42 -6.35 10.37
CA ARG A 223 2.78 -6.20 8.96
C ARG A 223 1.84 -7.01 8.07
N VAL A 224 1.23 -6.37 7.07
CA VAL A 224 0.41 -7.07 6.07
C VAL A 224 1.33 -7.60 4.96
N LYS A 225 1.37 -8.93 4.76
CA LYS A 225 2.09 -9.53 3.64
C LYS A 225 1.36 -9.20 2.33
N GLY A 226 2.09 -8.71 1.32
CA GLY A 226 1.52 -8.38 0.00
C GLY A 226 1.16 -6.91 -0.21
N GLY A 227 1.74 -5.97 0.58
CA GLY A 227 1.69 -4.53 0.26
C GLY A 227 0.49 -3.75 0.78
N GLY A 228 -0.36 -4.34 1.65
CA GLY A 228 -1.40 -3.58 2.35
C GLY A 228 -0.84 -2.72 3.49
N PRO A 229 -1.58 -1.70 3.98
CA PRO A 229 -1.11 -0.84 5.07
C PRO A 229 -0.90 -1.65 6.36
N SER A 230 0.29 -1.51 6.94
CA SER A 230 0.61 -2.06 8.25
C SER A 230 -0.26 -1.43 9.34
N GLU A 231 -0.45 -2.16 10.44
CA GLU A 231 -1.12 -1.67 11.63
C GLU A 231 -0.09 -1.11 12.62
N TYR A 232 -0.36 0.08 13.13
CA TYR A 232 0.51 0.81 14.04
C TYR A 232 -0.22 1.12 15.35
N GLU A 233 0.52 1.06 16.44
CA GLU A 233 0.08 1.51 17.76
C GLU A 233 0.90 2.73 18.16
N ALA A 234 0.22 3.86 18.34
CA ALA A 234 0.81 5.12 18.78
C ALA A 234 0.33 5.48 20.19
N GLN A 235 1.25 5.92 21.04
CA GLN A 235 0.96 6.44 22.36
C GLN A 235 1.14 7.95 22.37
N TRP A 236 0.13 8.67 22.85
CA TRP A 236 0.13 10.12 22.98
C TRP A 236 -0.06 10.54 24.43
N GLU A 237 0.49 11.67 24.83
CA GLU A 237 0.37 12.22 26.19
C GLU A 237 -0.18 13.65 26.15
N GLU A 238 -1.15 13.95 27.02
CA GLU A 238 -1.66 15.30 27.23
C GLU A 238 -0.65 16.16 28.00
N ILE A 239 -0.31 17.31 27.44
CA ILE A 239 0.55 18.30 28.06
C ILE A 239 -0.35 19.28 28.83
N THR A 240 -0.36 19.12 30.15
CA THR A 240 -1.14 19.96 31.08
C THR A 240 -0.19 20.64 32.06
N SER A 241 -0.48 21.89 32.44
CA SER A 241 0.39 22.67 33.33
C SER A 241 0.51 22.09 34.74
N ASP A 242 -0.51 21.37 35.19
CA ASP A 242 -0.57 20.70 36.50
C ASP A 242 -0.19 19.20 36.44
N GLY A 243 0.14 18.71 35.23
CA GLY A 243 0.50 17.30 35.01
C GLY A 243 -0.64 16.30 35.23
N THR A 244 -1.89 16.76 35.31
CA THR A 244 -3.08 15.93 35.58
C THR A 244 -3.68 15.23 34.37
N GLY A 245 -3.16 15.53 33.17
CA GLY A 245 -3.58 14.92 31.91
C GLY A 245 -3.41 13.39 31.87
N GLY A 246 -3.70 12.79 30.73
CA GLY A 246 -3.60 11.34 30.55
C GLY A 246 -2.86 10.94 29.28
N LYS A 247 -2.93 9.64 28.98
CA LYS A 247 -2.31 9.05 27.79
C LYS A 247 -3.36 8.46 26.87
N TYR A 248 -3.16 8.60 25.58
CA TYR A 248 -3.93 7.92 24.56
C TYR A 248 -3.13 6.76 23.98
N ASN A 249 -3.79 5.62 23.79
CA ASN A 249 -3.30 4.55 22.93
C ASN A 249 -4.21 4.49 21.71
N VAL A 250 -3.62 4.65 20.54
CA VAL A 250 -4.33 4.70 19.26
C VAL A 250 -3.77 3.59 18.38
N VAL A 251 -4.64 2.69 17.93
CA VAL A 251 -4.29 1.67 16.95
C VAL A 251 -4.90 2.06 15.62
N SER A 252 -4.08 2.12 14.58
CA SER A 252 -4.48 2.57 13.25
C SER A 252 -3.95 1.65 12.15
N GLN A 253 -4.70 1.59 11.05
CA GLN A 253 -4.29 0.91 9.82
C GLN A 253 -4.68 1.80 8.63
N GLY A 254 -3.68 2.46 8.04
CA GLY A 254 -3.93 3.57 7.10
C GLY A 254 -4.76 4.67 7.77
N ALA A 255 -5.82 5.14 7.11
CA ALA A 255 -6.69 6.19 7.64
C ALA A 255 -7.66 5.74 8.76
N ARG A 256 -7.76 4.43 9.02
CA ARG A 256 -8.74 3.85 9.96
C ARG A 256 -8.14 3.74 11.35
N ILE A 257 -8.90 4.14 12.37
CA ILE A 257 -8.57 3.88 13.77
C ILE A 257 -9.36 2.66 14.22
N SER A 258 -8.67 1.57 14.56
CA SER A 258 -9.28 0.33 15.05
C SER A 258 -9.47 0.36 16.56
N GLU A 259 -8.62 1.08 17.29
CA GLU A 259 -8.77 1.29 18.73
C GLU A 259 -8.37 2.71 19.13
N PHE A 260 -9.19 3.34 19.96
CA PHE A 260 -8.86 4.62 20.59
C PHE A 260 -9.17 4.56 22.08
N ARG A 261 -8.14 4.68 22.91
CA ARG A 261 -8.27 4.55 24.37
C ARG A 261 -7.55 5.68 25.08
N TYR A 262 -8.19 6.23 26.11
CA TYR A 262 -7.58 7.16 27.05
C TYR A 262 -7.38 6.51 28.42
N ILE A 263 -6.23 6.75 29.03
CA ILE A 263 -5.88 6.34 30.38
C ILE A 263 -5.58 7.60 31.19
N ARG A 264 -6.46 7.91 32.12
CA ARG A 264 -6.31 9.09 32.98
C ARG A 264 -5.20 8.85 34.00
N LYS A 265 -4.25 9.80 34.13
CA LYS A 265 -3.09 9.63 35.03
C LYS A 265 -3.46 9.67 36.52
N LYS A 266 -4.48 10.46 36.90
CA LYS A 266 -4.91 10.63 38.30
C LYS A 266 -5.30 9.32 38.98
N ASP A 267 -6.01 8.44 38.28
CA ASP A 267 -6.61 7.23 38.87
C ASP A 267 -6.52 5.98 37.99
N GLY A 268 -5.83 6.06 36.84
CA GLY A 268 -5.71 4.96 35.89
C GLY A 268 -7.00 4.60 35.17
N LYS A 269 -8.09 5.38 35.34
CA LYS A 269 -9.38 5.08 34.73
C LYS A 269 -9.25 5.09 33.21
N GLN A 270 -9.75 4.02 32.60
CA GLN A 270 -9.70 3.85 31.15
C GLN A 270 -11.04 4.22 30.50
N PHE A 271 -10.93 4.87 29.35
CA PHE A 271 -12.06 5.21 28.50
C PHE A 271 -11.76 4.71 27.10
N LYS A 272 -12.66 3.91 26.55
CA LYS A 272 -12.61 3.52 25.14
C LYS A 272 -13.49 4.46 24.34
N PHE A 273 -13.06 4.78 23.14
CA PHE A 273 -13.78 5.66 22.23
C PHE A 273 -14.05 4.96 20.91
N GLU A 274 -15.16 5.37 20.29
CA GLU A 274 -15.50 5.07 18.90
C GLU A 274 -15.73 6.38 18.14
N GLU A 275 -15.65 6.33 16.81
CA GLU A 275 -15.94 7.49 15.97
C GLU A 275 -17.41 7.92 16.11
N ASP A 276 -17.61 9.20 16.42
CA ASP A 276 -18.92 9.85 16.46
C ASP A 276 -19.21 10.45 15.08
N VAL A 277 -19.43 9.57 14.09
CA VAL A 277 -19.53 9.91 12.65
C VAL A 277 -20.59 10.99 12.39
N GLU A 278 -21.71 10.94 13.09
CA GLU A 278 -22.82 11.91 12.96
C GLU A 278 -22.45 13.32 13.44
N SER A 279 -21.35 13.46 14.19
CA SER A 279 -20.89 14.74 14.70
C SER A 279 -19.83 15.39 13.81
N ILE A 280 -19.37 14.76 12.73
CA ILE A 280 -18.29 15.30 11.87
C ILE A 280 -18.87 16.39 10.94
N THR A 281 -18.22 17.55 10.89
CA THR A 281 -18.48 18.64 9.93
C THR A 281 -17.20 18.97 9.15
N GLU A 282 -17.26 19.91 8.20
CA GLU A 282 -16.07 20.34 7.45
C GLU A 282 -15.02 21.03 8.34
N LYS A 283 -15.44 21.65 9.46
CA LYS A 283 -14.59 22.51 10.30
C LYS A 283 -14.18 21.86 11.64
N GLY A 284 -14.62 20.64 11.90
CA GLY A 284 -14.42 19.99 13.18
C GLY A 284 -15.64 19.15 13.56
N CYS A 285 -15.89 19.07 14.86
CA CYS A 285 -17.05 18.38 15.37
C CYS A 285 -18.18 19.35 15.70
N LYS A 286 -19.42 19.00 15.31
CA LYS A 286 -20.62 19.84 15.45
C LYS A 286 -20.81 20.43 16.85
N TRP A 287 -20.47 19.68 17.89
CA TRP A 287 -20.62 20.13 19.27
C TRP A 287 -19.50 21.06 19.77
N ASN A 288 -18.49 21.35 18.95
CA ASN A 288 -17.47 22.36 19.21
C ASN A 288 -17.84 23.74 18.67
N GLU A 289 -18.85 23.82 17.80
CA GLU A 289 -19.39 25.08 17.29
C GLU A 289 -20.06 25.80 18.47
N LYS A 290 -19.41 26.86 18.97
CA LYS A 290 -19.99 27.81 19.92
C LYS A 290 -20.65 28.95 19.18
#